data_AF-A0A8W8K336-F1
#
_entry.id   AF-A0A8W8K336-F1
#
_cell.length_a   1.000
_cell.length_b   1.000
_cell.length_c   1.000
_cell.angle_alpha   90.00
_cell.angle_beta   90.00
_cell.angle_gamma   90.00
#
_symmetry.space_group_name_H-M   'P 1'
#
loop_
_entity.id
_entity.type
_entity.pdbx_description
1 polymer ?
#
loop_
_entity_poly.entity_id
_entity_poly.type
_entity_poly.pdbx_seq_one_letter_code
_entity_poly.pdbx_strand_id
1 'polypeptide(L)' 'IKADDLGALKDSNEQAFDQVFTDACFKSYIFKFRAKVETYNDESRLKTVTMNASTIDFKEQSQRLIEEIKKLQM' A
#
# COMPACT_ATOMS: atom_id res chain seq x y z
N ILE A 1 -0.32 -12.13 8.26
CA ILE A 1 0.48 -13.39 8.24
C ILE A 1 1.96 -13.02 8.33
N LYS A 2 2.80 -13.81 9.02
CA LYS A 2 4.25 -13.56 9.05
C LYS A 2 4.91 -14.12 7.78
N ALA A 3 6.13 -13.66 7.48
CA ALA A 3 6.85 -14.08 6.28
C ALA A 3 7.13 -15.59 6.27
N ASP A 4 7.56 -16.15 7.41
CA ASP A 4 7.87 -17.58 7.53
C ASP A 4 6.63 -18.46 7.29
N ASP A 5 5.49 -18.07 7.86
CA ASP A 5 4.21 -18.77 7.68
C ASP A 5 3.74 -18.71 6.22
N LEU A 6 3.95 -17.57 5.54
CA LEU A 6 3.61 -17.39 4.13
C LEU A 6 4.51 -18.24 3.23
N GLY A 7 5.80 -18.36 3.56
CA GLY A 7 6.74 -19.25 2.88
C GLY A 7 6.33 -20.72 2.99
N ALA A 8 5.99 -21.16 4.21
CA ALA A 8 5.52 -22.52 4.44
C ALA A 8 4.20 -22.83 3.70
N LEU A 9 3.29 -21.84 3.57
CA LEU A 9 2.07 -21.99 2.77
C LEU A 9 2.35 -22.22 1.29
N LYS A 10 3.38 -21.56 0.73
CA LYS A 10 3.74 -21.75 -0.67
C LYS A 10 4.14 -23.20 -0.97
N ASP A 11 4.91 -23.82 -0.07
CA ASP A 11 5.42 -25.18 -0.27
C ASP A 11 4.37 -26.27 0.03
N SER A 12 3.38 -25.95 0.86
CA SER A 12 2.37 -26.92 1.33
C SER A 12 1.03 -26.82 0.61
N ASN A 13 0.60 -25.60 0.26
CA ASN A 13 -0.71 -25.33 -0.35
C ASN A 13 -0.67 -24.02 -1.16
N GLU A 14 -0.29 -24.15 -2.43
CA GLU A 14 -0.19 -23.04 -3.39
C GLU A 14 -1.51 -22.28 -3.54
N GLN A 15 -2.66 -22.97 -3.52
CA GLN A 15 -3.97 -22.32 -3.62
C GLN A 15 -4.26 -21.40 -2.41
N ALA A 16 -3.93 -21.85 -1.20
CA ALA A 16 -4.08 -21.03 0.00
C ALA A 16 -3.10 -19.84 0.00
N PHE A 17 -1.89 -20.01 -0.54
CA PHE A 17 -0.93 -18.93 -0.74
C PHE A 17 -1.50 -17.85 -1.67
N ASP A 18 -2.04 -18.22 -2.83
CA ASP A 18 -2.64 -17.26 -3.79
C ASP A 18 -3.85 -16.52 -3.21
N GLN A 19 -4.65 -17.19 -2.39
CA GLN A 19 -5.80 -16.57 -1.72
C GLN A 19 -5.37 -15.43 -0.79
N VAL A 20 -4.24 -15.56 -0.09
CA VAL A 20 -3.72 -14.49 0.78
C VAL A 20 -3.46 -13.21 -0.01
N PHE A 21 -2.89 -13.32 -1.22
CA PHE A 21 -2.64 -12.15 -2.08
C PHE A 21 -3.93 -11.59 -2.65
N THR A 22 -4.86 -12.46 -3.05
CA THR A 22 -6.19 -12.06 -3.53
C THR A 22 -6.91 -11.24 -2.46
N ASP A 23 -6.89 -11.71 -1.21
CA ASP A 23 -7.52 -11.05 -0.08
C ASP A 23 -6.80 -9.75 0.32
N ALA A 24 -5.50 -9.63 0.08
CA ALA A 24 -4.74 -8.41 0.37
C ALA A 24 -4.94 -7.33 -0.70
N CYS A 25 -5.23 -7.71 -1.95
CA CYS A 25 -5.46 -6.80 -3.06
C CYS A 25 -6.78 -6.02 -2.92
N PHE A 26 -6.88 -4.91 -3.67
CA PHE A 26 -8.08 -4.05 -3.75
C PHE A 26 -8.58 -3.47 -2.43
N LYS A 27 -7.73 -3.45 -1.40
CA LYS A 27 -7.99 -2.76 -0.13
C LYS A 27 -7.39 -1.36 -0.15
N SER A 28 -8.12 -0.40 0.41
CA SER A 28 -7.70 0.99 0.45
C SER A 28 -6.96 1.31 1.76
N TYR A 29 -5.78 1.92 1.62
CA TYR A 29 -4.93 2.32 2.74
C TYR A 29 -4.37 3.72 2.51
N ILE A 30 -4.02 4.39 3.61
CA ILE A 30 -3.23 5.62 3.57
C ILE A 30 -1.76 5.21 3.58
N PHE A 31 -1.08 5.38 2.44
CA PHE A 31 0.34 5.07 2.30
C PHE A 31 1.18 6.33 2.45
N LYS A 32 2.23 6.24 3.27
CA LYS A 32 3.35 7.18 3.23
C LYS A 32 4.50 6.49 2.53
N PHE A 33 4.96 7.03 1.41
CA PHE A 33 6.09 6.48 0.66
C PHE A 33 7.14 7.54 0.36
N ARG A 34 8.38 7.09 0.14
CA ARG A 34 9.49 7.91 -0.33
C ARG A 34 9.82 7.52 -1.77
N ALA A 35 9.82 8.49 -2.67
CA ALA A 35 10.30 8.32 -4.03
C ALA A 35 11.75 8.84 -4.12
N LYS A 36 12.67 8.01 -4.60
CA LYS A 36 14.08 8.35 -4.78
C LYS A 36 14.59 7.73 -6.08
N VAL A 37 15.29 8.51 -6.90
CA VAL A 37 16.01 7.97 -8.05
C VAL A 37 17.26 7.26 -7.53
N GLU A 38 17.40 5.99 -7.88
CA GLU A 38 18.61 5.19 -7.62
C GLU A 38 19.30 4.92 -8.96
N THR A 39 20.62 5.11 -9.01
CA THR A 39 21.45 4.85 -10.19
C THR A 39 22.31 3.62 -9.93
N TYR A 40 22.22 2.62 -10.81
CA TYR A 40 23.01 1.40 -10.75
C TYR A 40 23.44 0.99 -12.16
N ASN A 41 24.74 0.72 -12.37
CA ASN A 41 25.32 0.40 -13.68
C ASN A 41 24.88 1.37 -14.79
N ASP A 42 24.99 2.67 -14.53
CA ASP A 42 24.59 3.77 -15.44
C ASP A 42 23.08 3.86 -15.76
N GLU A 43 22.26 3.01 -15.16
CA GLU A 43 20.81 3.07 -15.29
C GLU A 43 20.20 3.78 -14.07
N SER A 44 19.43 4.85 -14.31
CA SER A 44 18.71 5.58 -13.26
C SER A 44 17.23 5.21 -13.29
N ARG A 45 16.72 4.66 -12.18
CA ARG A 45 15.30 4.32 -12.03
C ARG A 45 14.69 4.99 -10.81
N LEU A 46 13.45 5.46 -10.94
CA LEU A 46 12.69 5.94 -9.80
C LEU A 46 12.24 4.75 -8.97
N LYS A 47 12.69 4.69 -7.71
CA LYS A 47 12.25 3.71 -6.73
C LYS A 47 11.33 4.35 -5.72
N THR A 48 10.18 3.73 -5.50
CA THR A 48 9.23 4.11 -4.46
C THR A 48 9.30 3.08 -3.33
N VAL A 49 9.51 3.55 -2.10
CA VAL A 49 9.55 2.70 -0.91
C VAL A 49 8.46 3.12 0.05
N THR A 50 7.56 2.20 0.36
CA THR A 50 6.52 2.41 1.37
C THR A 50 7.16 2.48 2.75
N MET A 51 6.94 3.59 3.44
CA MET A 51 7.41 3.85 4.80
C MET A 51 6.34 3.51 5.85
N ASN A 52 5.07 3.73 5.52
CA ASN A 52 3.95 3.39 6.38
C ASN A 52 2.71 3.06 5.54
N ALA A 53 1.87 2.16 6.06
CA ALA A 53 0.57 1.80 5.51
C ALA A 53 -0.43 1.74 6.68
N SER A 54 -1.34 2.71 6.76
CA SER A 54 -2.38 2.76 7.79
C SER A 54 -3.77 2.56 7.19
N THR A 55 -4.70 2.04 7.99
CA THR A 55 -6.11 1.93 7.61
C THR A 55 -6.71 3.32 7.42
N ILE A 56 -7.72 3.40 6.54
CA ILE A 56 -8.46 4.64 6.32
C ILE A 56 -9.44 4.86 7.47
N ASP A 57 -9.36 6.02 8.13
CA ASP A 57 -10.45 6.53 8.95
C ASP A 57 -11.43 7.30 8.06
N PHE A 58 -12.55 6.66 7.72
CA PHE A 58 -13.56 7.27 6.85
C PHE A 58 -14.15 8.55 7.44
N LYS A 59 -14.27 8.67 8.77
CA LYS A 59 -14.85 9.85 9.41
C LYS A 59 -13.95 11.06 9.21
N GLU A 60 -12.66 10.90 9.48
CA GLU A 60 -11.67 11.96 9.30
C GLU A 60 -11.51 12.33 7.82
N GLN A 61 -11.42 11.32 6.93
CA GLN A 61 -11.28 11.58 5.49
C GLN A 61 -12.51 12.28 4.90
N SER A 62 -13.73 11.88 5.29
CA SER A 62 -14.94 12.57 4.84
C SER A 62 -15.00 14.01 5.31
N GLN A 63 -14.60 14.28 6.57
CA GLN A 63 -14.55 15.65 7.08
C GLN A 63 -13.56 16.50 6.27
N ARG A 64 -12.36 15.97 6.02
CA ARG A 64 -11.33 16.65 5.20
C ARG A 64 -11.83 16.95 3.79
N LEU A 65 -12.50 15.99 3.13
CA LEU A 65 -13.06 16.18 1.79
C LEU A 65 -14.13 17.28 1.77
N ILE A 66 -15.03 17.32 2.77
CA ILE A 66 -16.05 18.37 2.88
C ILE A 66 -15.38 19.75 3.05
N GLU A 67 -14.32 19.85 3.85
CA GLU A 67 -13.56 21.09 4.03
C GLU A 67 -12.85 21.52 2.75
N GLU A 68 -12.24 20.61 2.00
CA GLU A 68 -11.59 20.90 0.71
C GLU A 68 -12.62 21.37 -0.34
N ILE A 69 -13.80 20.74 -0.42
CA ILE A 69 -14.87 21.16 -1.32
C ILE A 69 -15.34 22.58 -0.99
N LYS A 70 -15.57 22.88 0.30
CA LYS A 70 -15.98 24.23 0.73
C LYS A 70 -14.96 25.30 0.35
N LYS A 71 -13.66 24.99 0.42
CA LYS A 71 -12.58 25.92 0.03
C LYS A 71 -12.54 26.20 -1.48
N LEU A 72 -12.99 25.27 -2.31
CA LEU A 72 -13.04 25.44 -3.78
C LEU A 72 -14.31 26.18 -4.25
N GLN A 73 -15.34 26.26 -3.40
CA GLN A 73 -16.59 26.96 -3.72
C GLN A 73 -16.62 28.43 -3.28
N MET A 74 -15.64 28.87 -2.47
CA MET A 74 -15.37 30.29 -2.19
C MET A 74 -14.37 30.85 -3.19
#